data_AF-A0A933L794-F1
#
_entry.id   AF-A0A933L794-F1
#
_cell.length_a   1.000
_cell.length_b   1.000
_cell.length_c   1.000
_cell.angle_alpha   90.00
_cell.angle_beta   90.00
_cell.angle_gamma   90.00
#
_symmetry.space_group_name_H-M   'P 1'
#
loop_
_entity.id
_entity.type
_entity.pdbx_description
1 polymer ?
#
loop_
_entity_poly.entity_id
_entity_poly.type
_entity_poly.pdbx_seq_one_letter_code
_entity_poly.pdbx_strand_id
1 'polypeptide(L)'
;MTKHKLNKISIEDIEKEALQNKNVNGYFTKGHKMPPLNNIQRVNVDFTRSMLKQLDQFAKELNISRQAVVKTLLTFAINQHRMSLKMKG
;
A
#
# COMPACT_ATOMS: atom_id res chain seq x y z
N MET A 1 -18.36 -33.20 18.77
CA MET A 1 -17.92 -31.78 18.83
C MET A 1 -19.03 -30.92 18.26
N THR A 2 -19.59 -30.03 19.07
CA THR A 2 -20.85 -29.32 18.86
C THR A 2 -20.66 -28.12 17.93
N LYS A 3 -21.48 -28.04 16.87
CA LYS A 3 -21.41 -27.02 15.81
C LYS A 3 -22.01 -25.70 16.31
N HIS A 4 -21.19 -24.70 16.62
CA HIS A 4 -21.70 -23.38 17.02
C HIS A 4 -22.35 -22.68 15.82
N LYS A 5 -23.68 -22.53 15.91
CA LYS A 5 -24.54 -21.81 14.96
C LYS A 5 -24.20 -20.32 15.08
N LEU A 6 -23.42 -19.78 14.15
CA LEU A 6 -23.19 -18.34 14.03
C LEU A 6 -24.53 -17.70 13.64
N ASN A 7 -25.18 -17.03 14.60
CA ASN A 7 -26.29 -16.12 14.29
C ASN A 7 -25.72 -15.05 13.35
N LYS A 8 -26.17 -15.08 12.10
CA LYS A 8 -25.73 -14.22 11.00
C LYS A 8 -26.37 -12.84 11.21
N ILE A 9 -25.77 -12.00 12.04
CA ILE A 9 -26.14 -10.59 12.12
C ILE A 9 -25.93 -9.95 10.74
N SER A 10 -26.86 -9.10 10.30
CA SER A 10 -26.76 -8.41 9.02
C SER A 10 -25.81 -7.22 9.10
N ILE A 11 -25.41 -6.67 7.96
CA ILE A 11 -24.54 -5.48 7.92
C ILE A 11 -25.33 -4.26 8.44
N GLU A 12 -26.61 -4.20 8.07
CA GLU A 12 -27.55 -3.16 8.45
C GLU A 12 -27.74 -3.08 9.98
N ASP A 13 -27.71 -4.23 10.66
CA ASP A 13 -27.77 -4.28 12.12
C ASP A 13 -26.49 -3.72 12.76
N ILE A 14 -25.31 -4.02 12.19
CA ILE A 14 -24.02 -3.50 12.67
C ILE A 14 -23.96 -1.98 12.48
N GLU A 15 -24.46 -1.46 11.35
CA GLU A 15 -24.54 -0.01 11.11
C GLU A 15 -25.43 0.69 12.13
N LYS A 16 -26.60 0.12 12.42
CA LYS A 16 -27.52 0.66 13.43
C LYS A 16 -26.86 0.70 14.81
N GLU A 17 -26.12 -0.33 15.18
CA GLU A 17 -25.38 -0.36 16.44
C GLU A 17 -24.27 0.69 16.50
N ALA A 18 -23.54 0.90 15.40
CA ALA A 18 -22.52 1.94 15.29
C ALA A 18 -23.13 3.34 15.44
N LEU A 19 -24.26 3.60 14.80
CA LEU A 19 -25.01 4.87 14.93
C LEU A 19 -25.53 5.10 16.36
N GLN A 20 -25.78 4.03 17.12
CA GLN A 20 -26.17 4.09 18.52
C GLN A 20 -24.97 4.22 19.48
N ASN A 21 -23.76 4.50 18.97
CA ASN A 21 -22.52 4.55 19.74
C ASN A 21 -22.21 3.24 20.51
N LYS A 22 -22.73 2.10 20.04
CA LYS A 22 -22.40 0.79 20.60
C LYS A 22 -21.06 0.32 20.05
N ASN A 23 -20.36 -0.49 20.85
CA ASN A 23 -19.08 -1.06 20.44
C ASN A 23 -19.29 -2.17 19.40
N VAL A 24 -19.08 -1.84 18.13
CA VAL A 24 -19.18 -2.78 17.00
C VAL A 24 -17.86 -3.49 16.67
N ASN A 25 -16.80 -3.27 17.45
CA ASN A 25 -15.46 -3.81 17.18
C ASN A 25 -15.40 -5.34 17.27
N GLY A 26 -16.39 -5.98 17.90
CA GLY A 26 -16.53 -7.44 17.94
C GLY A 26 -16.96 -8.06 16.60
N TYR A 27 -17.60 -7.28 15.71
CA TYR A 27 -18.02 -7.72 14.38
C TYR A 27 -16.90 -7.61 13.34
N PHE A 28 -15.95 -6.72 13.56
CA PHE A 28 -14.75 -6.62 12.75
C PHE A 28 -13.73 -7.63 13.30
N THR A 29 -13.35 -8.60 12.48
CA THR A 29 -12.25 -9.49 12.85
C THR A 29 -11.02 -8.64 13.16
N LYS A 30 -10.45 -8.80 14.36
CA LYS A 30 -9.24 -8.11 14.81
C LYS A 30 -8.12 -8.36 13.80
N GLY A 31 -7.98 -7.43 12.86
CA GLY A 31 -6.98 -7.46 11.81
C GLY A 31 -7.05 -8.72 10.97
N HIS A 32 -7.38 -8.56 9.69
CA HIS A 32 -6.38 -9.01 8.74
C HIS A 32 -5.07 -8.39 9.22
N LYS A 33 -4.22 -9.15 9.93
CA LYS A 33 -2.82 -8.80 10.02
C LYS A 33 -2.46 -8.64 8.56
N MET A 34 -2.28 -7.40 8.11
CA MET A 34 -1.59 -7.15 6.84
C MET A 34 -0.42 -8.12 6.91
N PRO A 35 -0.30 -9.06 5.94
CA PRO A 35 0.79 -10.03 6.00
C PRO A 35 2.03 -9.22 6.33
N PRO A 36 2.82 -9.65 7.35
CA PRO A 36 3.98 -8.88 7.75
C PRO A 36 4.72 -8.49 6.48
N LEU A 37 5.16 -7.24 6.34
CA LEU A 37 5.88 -6.74 5.15
C LEU A 37 7.22 -7.48 5.03
N ASN A 38 7.16 -8.77 4.75
CA ASN A 38 8.24 -9.74 4.79
C ASN A 38 9.05 -9.72 3.50
N ASN A 39 8.62 -8.93 2.50
CA ASN A 39 9.28 -8.80 1.20
C ASN A 39 9.82 -7.37 0.93
N ILE A 40 9.93 -6.50 1.94
CA ILE A 40 10.53 -5.16 1.75
C ILE A 40 12.00 -5.19 2.19
N GLN A 41 12.91 -5.27 1.22
CA GLN A 41 14.32 -4.99 1.43
C GLN A 41 14.55 -3.47 1.37
N ARG A 42 15.11 -2.89 2.45
CA ARG A 42 15.54 -1.49 2.44
C ARG A 42 16.95 -1.39 1.85
N VAL A 43 17.15 -0.40 1.00
CA VAL A 43 18.44 -0.07 0.38
C VAL A 43 18.75 1.39 0.68
N ASN A 44 19.92 1.65 1.24
CA ASN A 44 20.40 3.01 1.48
C ASN A 44 21.08 3.52 0.20
N VAL A 45 20.73 4.74 -0.19
CA VAL A 45 21.29 5.41 -1.37
C VAL A 45 21.54 6.87 -1.01
N ASP A 46 22.76 7.32 -1.26
CA ASP A 46 23.10 8.72 -1.07
C ASP A 46 22.60 9.56 -2.25
N PHE A 47 21.90 10.65 -1.92
CA PHE A 47 21.45 11.64 -2.90
C PHE A 47 22.12 12.97 -2.61
N THR A 48 22.62 13.62 -3.65
CA THR A 48 23.13 14.99 -3.50
C THR A 48 21.97 15.93 -3.16
N ARG A 49 22.30 17.06 -2.51
CA ARG A 49 21.30 18.10 -2.22
C ARG A 49 20.59 18.61 -3.48
N SER A 50 21.28 18.66 -4.62
CA SER A 50 20.68 19.04 -5.90
C SER A 50 19.64 18.04 -6.37
N MET A 51 19.95 16.73 -6.28
CA MET A 51 19.01 15.67 -6.65
C MET A 51 17.76 15.68 -5.76
N LEU A 52 17.93 15.92 -4.46
CA LEU A 52 16.80 16.01 -3.53
C LEU A 52 15.86 17.18 -3.87
N LYS A 53 16.40 18.34 -4.26
CA LYS A 53 15.59 19.48 -4.71
C LYS A 53 14.77 19.15 -5.96
N GLN A 54 15.36 18.42 -6.91
CA GLN A 54 14.65 17.98 -8.12
C GLN A 54 13.56 16.97 -7.78
N LEU A 55 13.86 15.98 -6.93
CA LEU A 55 12.88 15.00 -6.47
C LEU A 55 11.73 15.66 -5.70
N ASP A 56 12.01 16.70 -4.91
CA ASP A 56 10.99 17.50 -4.24
C ASP A 56 10.06 18.20 -5.21
N GLN A 57 10.61 18.78 -6.28
CA GLN A 57 9.82 19.45 -7.29
C GLN A 57 8.90 18.47 -8.00
N PHE A 58 9.42 17.33 -8.46
CA PHE A 58 8.59 16.27 -9.07
C PHE A 58 7.54 15.70 -8.13
N ALA A 59 7.89 15.50 -6.85
CA ALA A 59 6.96 15.02 -5.84
C ALA A 59 5.77 15.98 -5.67
N LYS A 60 6.03 17.30 -5.67
CA LYS A 60 4.98 18.33 -5.60
C LYS A 60 4.12 18.36 -6.85
N GLU A 61 4.74 18.38 -8.02
CA GLU A 61 4.03 18.44 -9.31
C GLU A 61 3.10 17.25 -9.51
N LEU A 62 3.54 16.06 -9.11
CA LEU A 62 2.78 14.82 -9.24
C LEU A 62 1.89 14.53 -8.01
N ASN A 63 1.97 15.34 -6.95
CA ASN A 63 1.29 15.13 -5.68
C ASN A 63 1.51 13.72 -5.08
N ILE A 64 2.76 13.25 -5.08
CA ILE A 64 3.16 11.95 -4.53
C ILE A 64 4.44 12.07 -3.70
N SER A 65 4.79 11.03 -2.94
CA SER A 65 6.04 11.04 -2.16
C SER A 65 7.29 10.91 -3.05
N ARG A 66 8.44 11.43 -2.58
CA ARG A 66 9.74 11.21 -3.25
C ARG A 66 10.02 9.73 -3.52
N GLN A 67 9.65 8.85 -2.59
CA GLN A 67 9.83 7.41 -2.75
C GLN A 67 8.96 6.85 -3.88
N ALA A 68 7.75 7.36 -4.06
CA ALA A 68 6.89 6.98 -5.17
C ALA A 68 7.48 7.44 -6.51
N VAL A 69 7.99 8.68 -6.58
CA VAL A 69 8.71 9.17 -7.77
C VAL A 69 9.88 8.24 -8.13
N VAL A 70 10.75 7.95 -7.16
CA VAL A 70 11.93 7.07 -7.35
C VAL A 70 11.50 5.68 -7.82
N LYS A 71 10.50 5.07 -7.17
CA LYS A 71 10.00 3.74 -7.55
C LYS A 71 9.45 3.71 -8.98
N THR A 72 8.69 4.72 -9.36
CA THR A 72 8.10 4.82 -10.71
C THR A 72 9.18 4.98 -11.76
N LEU A 73 10.12 5.91 -11.57
CA LEU A 73 11.19 6.16 -12.54
C LEU A 73 12.14 4.96 -12.68
N LEU A 74 12.50 4.32 -11.57
CA LEU A 74 13.34 3.11 -11.59
C LEU A 74 12.66 1.98 -12.37
N THR A 75 11.38 1.75 -12.11
CA THR A 75 10.59 0.72 -12.82
C THR A 75 10.51 1.01 -14.31
N PHE A 76 10.26 2.27 -14.67
CA PHE A 76 10.21 2.72 -16.06
C PHE A 76 11.54 2.49 -16.79
N ALA A 77 12.66 2.91 -16.20
CA ALA A 77 13.99 2.74 -16.80
C ALA A 77 14.34 1.26 -17.02
N ILE A 78 14.07 0.40 -16.03
CA ILE A 78 14.31 -1.05 -16.14
C ILE A 78 13.44 -1.66 -17.26
N ASN A 79 12.17 -1.28 -17.32
CA ASN A 79 11.25 -1.79 -18.33
C ASN A 79 11.67 -1.37 -19.74
N GLN A 80 12.04 -0.11 -19.94
CA GLN A 80 12.56 0.36 -21.23
C GLN A 80 13.82 -0.39 -21.65
N HIS A 81 14.77 -0.59 -20.72
CA HIS A 81 15.99 -1.35 -21.01
C HIS A 81 15.68 -2.79 -21.43
N ARG A 82 14.77 -3.47 -20.71
CA ARG A 82 14.32 -4.83 -21.06
C ARG A 82 13.64 -4.89 -22.43
N MET A 83 12.81 -3.91 -22.77
CA MET A 83 12.19 -3.83 -24.10
C MET A 83 13.24 -3.66 -25.19
N SER A 84 14.25 -2.81 -24.98
CA SER A 84 15.35 -2.62 -25.93
C SER A 84 16.14 -3.91 -26.19
N LEU A 85 16.41 -4.71 -25.15
CA LEU A 85 17.12 -5.99 -25.30
C LEU A 85 16.29 -7.02 -26.08
N LYS A 86 14.97 -7.09 -25.85
CA LYS A 86 14.07 -7.99 -26.58
C LYS A 86 13.92 -7.65 -28.06
N MET A 87 14.11 -6.38 -28.44
CA MET A 87 14.04 -5.96 -29.85
C MET A 87 15.35 -6.20 -30.63
N LYS A 88 16.42 -6.64 -29.95
CA LYS A 88 17.75 -6.87 -30.54
C LYS A 88 18.11 -8.35 -30.70
N GLY A 89 17.22 -9.28 -30.30
CA GLY A 89 17.37 -10.72 -30.48
C GLY A 89 16.22 -11.25 -31.32
#